data_AF-A0A1L9UJ77-F1
#
_entry.id   AF-A0A1L9UJ77-F1
#
_cell.length_a   1.000
_cell.length_b   1.000
_cell.length_c   1.000
_cell.angle_alpha   90.00
_cell.angle_beta   90.00
_cell.angle_gamma   90.00
#
_symmetry.space_group_name_H-M   'P 1'
#
loop_
_entity.id
_entity.type
_entity.pdbx_description
1 polymer ?
#
loop_
_entity_poly.entity_id
_entity_poly.type
_entity_poly.pdbx_seq_one_letter_code
_entity_poly.pdbx_strand_id
1 'polypeptide(L)'
;MNWDTLCFNIATLIAGVAVLDYGADKFIDHTVIVGRRLGISPTLIALLTAGAEYEELAVVVAALLQRRSPLALGNVMGSTISNILGAFSLGLLCQPEGMEFDRSAKMYSALLLFVTTLFVALAYFHQLNRISGGILIAIFVLYLASIGYAIYRGITEAPQLSDSESDSDSDDEIANSRPERSRGRDLPSASERSPLLDSADTPENDDKRPLRPLYYHICQLVYGLLALSLSGYILAHSAGSIADTLHLSGTVFGLTVVAFATTLPEKLIAVLSGSRGQGGIVVATTAGSNIFLLTLCVGVVAVAGIPVDQSDTIILFDLVTVWLSSLFFSAVVFLGLGRAAGFVLLVAYVVFLVLEFTVYKR
;
A
#
# COMPACT_ATOMS: atom_id res chain seq x y z
N MET A 1 -23.17 25.33 14.22
CA MET A 1 -21.97 24.48 14.06
C MET A 1 -21.16 24.56 15.35
N ASN A 2 -20.95 23.43 16.03
CA ASN A 2 -20.12 23.41 17.23
C ASN A 2 -18.64 23.32 16.81
N TRP A 3 -17.98 24.48 16.75
CA TRP A 3 -16.60 24.58 16.27
C TRP A 3 -15.62 23.77 17.12
N ASP A 4 -15.87 23.61 18.42
CA ASP A 4 -15.02 22.84 19.31
C ASP A 4 -15.04 21.35 18.93
N THR A 5 -16.24 20.81 18.66
CA THR A 5 -16.41 19.42 18.21
C THR A 5 -15.79 19.20 16.84
N LEU A 6 -15.94 20.15 15.92
CA LEU A 6 -15.35 20.07 14.59
C LEU A 6 -13.81 20.08 14.66
N CYS A 7 -13.23 21.03 15.40
CA CYS A 7 -11.78 21.11 15.60
C CYS A 7 -11.22 19.87 16.28
N PHE A 8 -11.91 19.35 17.31
CA PHE A 8 -11.54 18.09 17.95
C PHE A 8 -11.51 16.94 16.95
N ASN A 9 -12.58 16.75 16.16
CA ASN A 9 -12.64 15.66 15.19
C ASN A 9 -11.59 15.80 14.07
N ILE A 10 -11.27 17.02 13.63
CA ILE A 10 -10.21 17.25 12.65
C ILE A 10 -8.85 16.88 13.25
N ALA A 11 -8.58 17.30 14.50
CA ALA A 11 -7.33 16.97 15.18
C ALA A 11 -7.20 15.45 15.42
N THR A 12 -8.28 14.77 15.83
CA THR A 12 -8.27 13.30 15.99
C THR A 12 -8.17 12.57 14.66
N LEU A 13 -8.71 13.11 13.58
CA LEU A 13 -8.52 12.56 12.24
C LEU A 13 -7.04 12.63 11.85
N ILE A 14 -6.41 13.80 11.97
CA ILE A 14 -4.98 13.98 11.63
C ILE A 14 -4.09 13.09 12.50
N ALA A 15 -4.32 13.08 13.82
CA ALA A 15 -3.59 12.22 14.74
C ALA A 15 -3.82 10.74 14.44
N GLY A 16 -5.06 10.38 14.06
CA GLY A 16 -5.41 9.04 13.61
C GLY A 16 -4.56 8.61 12.42
N VAL A 17 -4.50 9.39 11.35
CA VAL A 17 -3.67 9.07 10.18
C VAL A 17 -2.22 8.78 10.58
N ALA A 18 -1.61 9.64 11.40
CA ALA A 18 -0.24 9.45 11.86
C ALA A 18 -0.04 8.16 12.69
N VAL A 19 -1.00 7.83 13.56
CA VAL A 19 -0.96 6.57 14.34
C VAL A 19 -1.27 5.34 13.46
N LEU A 20 -2.07 5.51 12.41
CA LEU A 20 -2.40 4.44 11.46
C LEU A 20 -1.14 3.99 10.72
N ASP A 21 -0.45 4.96 10.11
CA ASP A 21 0.82 4.80 9.40
C ASP A 21 1.89 4.17 10.30
N TYR A 22 2.14 4.77 11.47
CA TYR A 22 3.08 4.21 12.46
C TYR A 22 2.70 2.78 12.92
N GLY A 23 1.41 2.50 13.07
CA GLY A 23 0.90 1.20 13.45
C GLY A 23 1.12 0.14 12.37
N ALA A 24 0.89 0.52 11.11
CA ALA A 24 1.13 -0.33 9.94
C ALA A 24 2.62 -0.67 9.79
N ASP A 25 3.51 0.33 9.86
CA ASP A 25 4.96 0.13 9.82
C ASP A 25 5.42 -0.87 10.87
N LYS A 26 5.05 -0.66 12.14
CA LYS A 26 5.41 -1.58 13.23
C LYS A 26 4.83 -2.97 13.02
N PHE A 27 3.60 -3.07 12.53
CA PHE A 27 2.98 -4.34 12.25
C PHE A 27 3.71 -5.09 11.13
N ILE A 28 4.06 -4.42 10.03
CA ILE A 28 4.76 -4.98 8.88
C ILE A 28 6.18 -5.43 9.27
N ASP A 29 6.98 -4.53 9.86
CA ASP A 29 8.36 -4.80 10.28
C ASP A 29 8.45 -6.07 11.14
N HIS A 30 7.58 -6.14 12.15
CA HIS A 30 7.59 -7.26 13.07
C HIS A 30 6.94 -8.52 12.49
N THR A 31 6.03 -8.40 11.52
CA THR A 31 5.52 -9.54 10.74
C THR A 31 6.65 -10.16 9.91
N VAL A 32 7.50 -9.36 9.28
CA VAL A 32 8.67 -9.83 8.53
C VAL A 32 9.63 -10.58 9.45
N ILE A 33 10.01 -9.99 10.58
CA ILE A 33 10.98 -10.58 11.53
C ILE A 33 10.44 -11.88 12.13
N VAL A 34 9.21 -11.86 12.64
CA VAL A 34 8.58 -13.07 13.22
C VAL A 34 8.43 -14.14 12.17
N GLY A 35 8.01 -13.79 10.95
CA GLY A 35 7.88 -14.74 9.84
C GLY A 35 9.19 -15.44 9.50
N ARG A 36 10.28 -14.68 9.38
CA ARG A 36 11.63 -15.23 9.11
C ARG A 36 12.07 -16.18 10.22
N ARG A 37 11.86 -15.82 11.50
CA ARG A 37 12.22 -16.66 12.66
C ARG A 37 11.37 -17.93 12.78
N LEU A 38 10.14 -17.91 12.27
CA LEU A 38 9.27 -19.09 12.20
C LEU A 38 9.53 -19.98 10.96
N GLY A 39 10.52 -19.62 10.13
CA GLY A 39 10.87 -20.40 8.93
C GLY A 39 9.89 -20.20 7.76
N ILE A 40 9.08 -19.14 7.78
CA ILE A 40 8.24 -18.78 6.63
C ILE A 40 9.17 -18.25 5.53
N SER A 41 8.94 -18.69 4.29
CA SER A 41 9.79 -18.29 3.16
C SER A 41 9.76 -16.76 2.95
N PRO A 42 10.90 -16.11 2.66
CA PRO A 42 10.95 -14.67 2.39
C PRO A 42 9.98 -14.22 1.30
N THR A 43 9.77 -15.05 0.28
CA THR A 43 8.80 -14.83 -0.79
C THR A 43 7.37 -14.65 -0.28
N LEU A 44 6.91 -15.53 0.62
CA LEU A 44 5.56 -15.44 1.18
C LEU A 44 5.40 -14.20 2.07
N ILE A 45 6.44 -13.86 2.82
CA ILE A 45 6.45 -12.64 3.64
C ILE A 45 6.32 -11.42 2.73
N ALA A 46 7.22 -11.29 1.75
CA ALA A 46 7.21 -10.16 0.81
C ALA A 46 5.90 -10.06 0.04
N LEU A 47 5.32 -11.19 -0.37
CA LEU A 47 4.03 -11.22 -1.07
C LEU A 47 2.87 -10.76 -0.16
N LEU A 48 2.89 -11.15 1.12
CA LEU A 48 1.85 -10.77 2.07
C LEU A 48 1.96 -9.30 2.45
N THR A 49 3.18 -8.78 2.61
CA THR A 49 3.41 -7.42 3.11
C THR A 49 3.44 -6.37 2.01
N ALA A 50 4.04 -6.64 0.85
CA ALA A 50 4.22 -5.64 -0.21
C ALA A 50 2.95 -5.37 -1.03
N GLY A 51 1.94 -6.23 -0.92
CA GLY A 51 0.66 -6.09 -1.63
C GLY A 51 -0.52 -5.81 -0.72
N ALA A 52 -0.28 -5.56 0.57
CA ALA A 52 -1.34 -5.34 1.54
C ALA A 52 -1.44 -3.87 1.94
N GLU A 53 -2.64 -3.31 1.77
CA GLU A 53 -3.00 -1.96 2.19
C GLU A 53 -3.63 -2.06 3.59
N TYR A 54 -2.77 -2.19 4.61
CA TYR A 54 -3.22 -2.49 5.97
C TYR A 54 -3.99 -1.31 6.59
N GLU A 55 -3.61 -0.10 6.23
CA GLU A 55 -4.19 1.18 6.57
C GLU A 55 -5.63 1.25 6.07
N GLU A 56 -5.85 1.04 4.77
CA GLU A 56 -7.17 1.01 4.15
C GLU A 56 -8.02 -0.12 4.69
N LEU A 57 -7.45 -1.33 4.85
CA LEU A 57 -8.19 -2.47 5.40
C LEU A 57 -8.64 -2.19 6.83
N ALA A 58 -7.79 -1.57 7.66
CA ALA A 58 -8.14 -1.20 9.04
C ALA A 58 -9.26 -0.18 9.08
N VAL A 59 -9.20 0.85 8.24
CA VAL A 59 -10.27 1.88 8.13
C VAL A 59 -11.57 1.26 7.61
N VAL A 60 -11.52 0.38 6.62
CA VAL A 60 -12.68 -0.34 6.08
C VAL A 60 -13.34 -1.19 7.15
N VAL A 61 -12.59 -2.04 7.85
CA VAL A 61 -13.11 -2.90 8.91
C VAL A 61 -13.70 -2.06 10.03
N ALA A 62 -13.01 -1.00 10.47
CA ALA A 62 -13.50 -0.10 11.50
C ALA A 62 -14.80 0.62 11.11
N ALA A 63 -14.90 1.12 9.88
CA ALA A 63 -16.11 1.76 9.38
C ALA A 63 -17.29 0.79 9.32
N LEU A 64 -17.06 -0.47 8.91
CA LEU A 64 -18.08 -1.52 8.91
C LEU A 64 -18.56 -1.87 10.33
N LEU A 65 -17.63 -1.99 11.29
CA LEU A 65 -17.97 -2.21 12.71
C LEU A 65 -18.80 -1.06 13.29
N GLN A 66 -18.59 0.16 12.81
CA GLN A 66 -19.36 1.35 13.17
C GLN A 66 -20.63 1.54 12.32
N ARG A 67 -20.98 0.57 11.46
CA ARG A 67 -22.14 0.63 10.54
C ARG A 67 -22.12 1.83 9.57
N ARG A 68 -20.92 2.30 9.22
CA ARG A 68 -20.69 3.37 8.23
C ARG A 68 -20.21 2.78 6.91
N SER A 69 -20.96 1.83 6.34
CA SER A 69 -20.62 1.19 5.05
C SER A 69 -20.40 2.18 3.88
N PRO A 70 -21.12 3.32 3.77
CA PRO A 70 -20.83 4.34 2.76
C PRO A 70 -19.42 4.93 2.88
N LEU A 71 -18.96 5.16 4.12
CA LEU A 71 -17.60 5.63 4.38
C LEU A 71 -16.56 4.59 3.97
N ALA A 72 -16.80 3.31 4.29
CA ALA A 72 -15.92 2.21 3.92
C ALA A 72 -15.77 2.09 2.40
N LEU A 73 -16.89 2.06 1.68
CA LEU A 73 -16.90 1.94 0.22
C LEU A 73 -16.29 3.17 -0.45
N GLY A 74 -16.66 4.37 0.03
CA GLY A 74 -16.08 5.63 -0.41
C GLY A 74 -14.56 5.62 -0.26
N ASN A 75 -14.04 5.22 0.91
CA ASN A 75 -12.60 5.11 1.14
C ASN A 75 -11.92 4.19 0.11
N VAL A 76 -12.46 3.00 -0.14
CA VAL A 76 -11.87 2.03 -1.09
C VAL A 76 -11.83 2.57 -2.52
N MET A 77 -12.94 3.15 -2.99
CA MET A 77 -13.03 3.72 -4.33
C MET A 77 -12.15 4.96 -4.47
N GLY A 78 -12.16 5.82 -3.46
CA GLY A 78 -11.33 7.01 -3.38
C GLY A 78 -9.84 6.68 -3.39
N SER A 79 -9.41 5.68 -2.61
CA SER A 79 -8.02 5.22 -2.57
C SER A 79 -7.61 4.66 -3.93
N THR A 80 -8.49 3.92 -4.60
CA THR A 80 -8.24 3.44 -5.98
C THR A 80 -7.98 4.59 -6.95
N ILE A 81 -8.81 5.64 -6.90
CA ILE A 81 -8.65 6.84 -7.73
C ILE A 81 -7.39 7.62 -7.34
N SER A 82 -7.15 7.81 -6.04
CA SER A 82 -6.00 8.53 -5.48
C SER A 82 -4.66 7.85 -5.81
N ASN A 83 -4.61 6.53 -5.78
CA ASN A 83 -3.40 5.76 -6.12
C ASN A 83 -3.02 5.96 -7.59
N ILE A 84 -3.98 6.00 -8.51
CA ILE A 84 -3.70 6.19 -9.94
C ILE A 84 -3.53 7.68 -10.29
N LEU A 85 -4.53 8.50 -10.00
CA LEU A 85 -4.52 9.90 -10.44
C LEU A 85 -3.66 10.78 -9.53
N GLY A 86 -3.41 10.36 -8.29
CA GLY A 86 -2.51 11.02 -7.34
C GLY A 86 -1.12 10.38 -7.33
N ALA A 87 -0.95 9.24 -6.66
CA ALA A 87 0.37 8.66 -6.38
C ALA A 87 1.16 8.31 -7.65
N PHE A 88 0.61 7.51 -8.56
CA PHE A 88 1.25 7.16 -9.83
C PHE A 88 1.59 8.39 -10.68
N SER A 89 0.69 9.37 -10.72
CA SER A 89 0.93 10.64 -11.42
C SER A 89 2.11 11.43 -10.85
N LEU A 90 2.26 11.45 -9.53
CA LEU A 90 3.40 12.09 -8.85
C LEU A 90 4.69 11.35 -9.13
N GLY A 91 4.67 10.01 -9.12
CA GLY A 91 5.81 9.19 -9.54
C GLY A 91 6.27 9.49 -10.98
N LEU A 92 5.32 9.65 -11.91
CA LEU A 92 5.61 10.08 -13.28
C LEU A 92 6.22 11.48 -13.36
N LEU A 93 5.75 12.42 -12.53
CA LEU A 93 6.23 13.81 -12.53
C LEU A 93 7.64 13.94 -11.96
N CYS A 94 8.01 13.07 -11.02
CA CYS A 94 9.30 13.07 -10.36
C CYS A 94 10.40 12.32 -11.12
N GLN A 95 10.09 11.65 -12.23
CA GLN A 95 11.09 10.93 -13.01
C GLN A 95 12.13 11.86 -13.67
N PRO A 96 13.44 11.56 -13.59
CA PRO A 96 14.49 12.36 -14.21
C PRO A 96 14.50 12.25 -15.74
N GLU A 97 14.32 11.04 -16.29
CA GLU A 97 14.20 10.73 -17.72
C GLU A 97 13.10 9.69 -17.94
N GLY A 98 12.62 9.49 -19.18
CA GLY A 98 11.45 8.64 -19.49
C GLY A 98 11.47 7.27 -18.80
N MET A 99 10.40 6.88 -18.08
CA MET A 99 10.29 5.56 -17.48
C MET A 99 10.05 4.49 -18.53
N GLU A 100 10.92 3.48 -18.57
CA GLU A 100 10.67 2.25 -19.30
C GLU A 100 9.76 1.34 -18.49
N PHE A 101 8.62 0.98 -19.08
CA PHE A 101 7.72 -0.02 -18.51
C PHE A 101 7.99 -1.38 -19.13
N ASP A 102 8.50 -2.27 -18.29
CA ASP A 102 8.84 -3.63 -18.66
C ASP A 102 7.58 -4.49 -18.91
N ARG A 103 7.80 -5.76 -19.26
CA ARG A 103 6.70 -6.69 -19.53
C ARG A 103 5.84 -6.95 -18.29
N SER A 104 6.45 -6.97 -17.10
CA SER A 104 5.70 -7.20 -15.85
C SER A 104 4.79 -6.02 -15.54
N ALA A 105 5.25 -4.77 -15.68
CA ALA A 105 4.43 -3.58 -15.53
C ALA A 105 3.19 -3.59 -16.44
N LYS A 106 3.37 -3.94 -17.73
CA LYS A 106 2.24 -4.06 -18.68
C LYS A 106 1.25 -5.14 -18.26
N MET A 107 1.73 -6.28 -17.77
CA MET A 107 0.88 -7.36 -17.25
C MET A 107 0.09 -6.93 -16.00
N TYR A 108 0.74 -6.27 -15.04
CA TYR A 108 0.08 -5.75 -13.84
C TYR A 108 -0.99 -4.70 -14.17
N SER A 109 -0.69 -3.78 -15.10
CA SER A 109 -1.68 -2.78 -15.54
C SER A 109 -2.88 -3.40 -16.24
N ALA A 110 -2.68 -4.38 -17.13
CA ALA A 110 -3.77 -5.08 -17.79
C ALA A 110 -4.62 -5.90 -16.81
N LEU A 111 -3.98 -6.55 -15.83
CA LEU A 111 -4.68 -7.28 -14.77
C LEU A 111 -5.53 -6.33 -13.91
N LEU A 112 -4.98 -5.18 -13.53
CA LEU A 112 -5.73 -4.15 -12.81
C LEU A 112 -6.95 -3.70 -13.60
N LEU A 113 -6.81 -3.41 -14.90
CA LEU A 113 -7.93 -3.00 -15.75
C LEU A 113 -9.03 -4.07 -15.82
N PHE A 114 -8.64 -5.35 -15.90
CA PHE A 114 -9.57 -6.47 -15.84
C PHE A 114 -10.33 -6.52 -14.51
N VAL A 115 -9.61 -6.46 -13.37
CA VAL A 115 -10.20 -6.45 -12.03
C VAL A 115 -11.12 -5.24 -11.84
N THR A 116 -10.69 -4.07 -12.30
CA THR A 116 -11.48 -2.83 -12.24
C THR A 116 -12.76 -2.96 -13.05
N THR A 117 -12.68 -3.53 -14.25
CA THR A 117 -13.85 -3.77 -15.10
C THR A 117 -14.82 -4.75 -14.46
N LEU A 118 -14.32 -5.81 -13.82
CA LEU A 118 -15.15 -6.76 -13.07
C LEU A 118 -15.87 -6.06 -11.90
N PHE A 119 -15.15 -5.29 -11.08
CA PHE A 119 -15.72 -4.51 -9.98
C PHE A 119 -16.81 -3.55 -10.48
N VAL A 120 -16.51 -2.75 -11.51
CA VAL A 120 -17.45 -1.76 -12.06
C VAL A 120 -18.68 -2.43 -12.64
N ALA A 121 -18.56 -3.58 -13.32
CA ALA A 121 -19.69 -4.35 -13.79
C ALA A 121 -20.58 -4.86 -12.63
N LEU A 122 -19.97 -5.45 -11.60
CA LEU A 122 -20.71 -5.92 -10.42
C LEU A 122 -21.43 -4.76 -9.71
N ALA A 123 -20.78 -3.61 -9.58
CA ALA A 123 -21.36 -2.42 -8.98
C ALA A 123 -22.52 -1.85 -9.82
N TYR A 124 -22.31 -1.69 -11.13
CA TYR A 124 -23.29 -1.13 -12.07
C TYR A 124 -24.57 -1.98 -12.14
N PHE A 125 -24.44 -3.31 -12.18
CA PHE A 125 -25.59 -4.22 -12.19
C PHE A 125 -26.17 -4.49 -10.79
N HIS A 126 -25.74 -3.74 -9.76
CA HIS A 126 -26.20 -3.88 -8.37
C HIS A 126 -26.02 -5.31 -7.82
N GLN A 127 -24.95 -5.99 -8.26
CA GLN A 127 -24.61 -7.37 -7.89
C GLN A 127 -23.57 -7.46 -6.78
N LEU A 128 -23.17 -6.34 -6.15
CA LEU A 128 -22.29 -6.33 -4.97
C LEU A 128 -23.01 -6.88 -3.73
N ASN A 129 -23.16 -8.20 -3.69
CA ASN A 129 -23.77 -8.95 -2.62
C ASN A 129 -22.73 -9.84 -1.91
N ARG A 130 -23.16 -10.59 -0.88
CA ARG A 130 -22.24 -11.44 -0.12
C ARG A 130 -21.55 -12.51 -0.96
N ILE A 131 -22.21 -13.02 -2.01
CA ILE A 131 -21.66 -14.05 -2.88
C ILE A 131 -20.58 -13.44 -3.77
N SER A 132 -20.88 -12.33 -4.45
CA SER A 132 -19.90 -11.62 -5.27
C SER A 132 -18.72 -11.14 -4.42
N GLY A 133 -18.97 -10.72 -3.18
CA GLY A 133 -17.93 -10.37 -2.22
C GLY A 133 -17.00 -11.55 -1.89
N GLY A 134 -17.58 -12.73 -1.62
CA GLY A 134 -16.80 -13.95 -1.43
C GLY A 134 -15.99 -14.34 -2.67
N ILE A 135 -16.54 -14.13 -3.87
CA ILE A 135 -15.82 -14.35 -5.13
C ILE A 135 -14.65 -13.37 -5.27
N LEU A 136 -14.82 -12.09 -4.97
CA LEU A 136 -13.74 -11.10 -5.01
C LEU A 136 -12.60 -11.45 -4.05
N ILE A 137 -12.92 -11.89 -2.83
CA ILE A 137 -11.92 -12.37 -1.86
C ILE A 137 -11.20 -13.62 -2.41
N ALA A 138 -11.93 -14.56 -3.02
CA ALA A 138 -11.33 -15.75 -3.62
C ALA A 138 -10.41 -15.40 -4.81
N ILE A 139 -10.77 -14.40 -5.62
CA ILE A 139 -9.92 -13.86 -6.69
C ILE A 139 -8.64 -13.27 -6.10
N PHE A 140 -8.72 -12.51 -5.00
CA PHE A 140 -7.54 -11.97 -4.33
C PHE A 140 -6.60 -13.09 -3.82
N VAL A 141 -7.15 -14.11 -3.18
CA VAL A 141 -6.38 -15.26 -2.71
C VAL A 141 -5.72 -16.00 -3.89
N LEU A 142 -6.45 -16.17 -4.99
CA LEU A 142 -5.92 -16.77 -6.22
C LEU A 142 -4.81 -15.90 -6.85
N TYR A 143 -4.97 -14.59 -6.83
CA TYR A 143 -3.97 -13.62 -7.29
C TYR A 143 -2.67 -13.76 -6.50
N LEU A 144 -2.73 -13.76 -5.16
CA LEU A 144 -1.56 -13.98 -4.31
C LEU A 144 -0.95 -15.36 -4.59
N ALA A 145 -1.74 -16.43 -4.64
CA ALA A 145 -1.25 -17.77 -4.93
C ALA A 145 -0.55 -17.85 -6.30
N SER A 146 -1.08 -17.17 -7.32
CA SER A 146 -0.50 -17.08 -8.66
C SER A 146 0.87 -16.39 -8.65
N ILE A 147 1.00 -15.26 -7.97
CA ILE A 147 2.29 -14.55 -7.85
C ILE A 147 3.29 -15.40 -7.05
N GLY A 148 2.87 -15.96 -5.91
CA GLY A 148 3.72 -16.84 -5.11
C GLY A 148 4.23 -18.04 -5.90
N TYR A 149 3.36 -18.63 -6.73
CA TYR A 149 3.74 -19.72 -7.63
C TYR A 149 4.70 -19.27 -8.74
N ALA A 150 4.48 -18.09 -9.33
CA ALA A 150 5.38 -17.53 -10.35
C ALA A 150 6.78 -17.26 -9.78
N ILE A 151 6.86 -16.76 -8.54
CA ILE A 151 8.13 -16.56 -7.84
C ILE A 151 8.80 -17.90 -7.51
N TYR A 152 8.03 -18.88 -7.02
CA TYR A 152 8.56 -20.23 -6.74
C TYR A 152 9.14 -20.91 -7.98
N ARG A 153 8.54 -20.69 -9.16
CA ARG A 153 9.06 -21.19 -10.44
C ARG A 153 10.19 -20.35 -11.04
N GLY A 154 10.60 -19.26 -10.40
CA GLY A 154 11.62 -18.36 -10.93
C GLY A 154 11.18 -17.58 -12.17
N ILE A 155 9.87 -17.40 -12.38
CA ILE A 155 9.31 -16.64 -13.50
C ILE A 155 9.36 -15.13 -13.19
N THR A 156 9.25 -14.76 -11.92
CA THR A 156 9.24 -13.38 -11.42
C THR A 156 10.04 -13.27 -10.13
N GLU A 157 10.66 -12.11 -9.89
CA GLU A 157 11.33 -11.82 -8.61
C GLU A 157 10.31 -11.46 -7.52
N ALA A 158 10.68 -11.65 -6.25
CA ALA A 158 9.82 -11.24 -5.15
C ALA A 158 9.69 -9.71 -5.11
N PRO A 159 8.53 -9.16 -4.71
CA PRO A 159 8.37 -7.72 -4.54
C PRO A 159 9.46 -7.17 -3.61
N GLN A 160 10.24 -6.20 -4.08
CA GLN A 160 11.17 -5.47 -3.23
C GLN A 160 10.36 -4.42 -2.46
N LEU A 161 10.33 -4.51 -1.13
CA LEU A 161 9.96 -3.38 -0.29
C LEU A 161 11.01 -2.31 -0.57
N SER A 162 10.60 -1.10 -0.98
CA SER A 162 11.53 0.03 -1.05
C SER A 162 12.16 0.15 0.33
N ASP A 163 13.48 0.06 0.43
CA ASP A 163 14.22 0.21 1.68
C ASP A 163 13.84 1.57 2.29
N SER A 164 12.84 1.56 3.18
CA SER A 164 12.68 2.60 4.16
C SER A 164 13.90 2.46 5.05
N GLU A 165 14.76 3.47 5.04
CA GLU A 165 15.73 3.75 6.09
C GLU A 165 14.97 3.97 7.41
N SER A 166 14.35 2.91 7.92
CA SER A 166 13.93 2.83 9.29
C SER A 166 15.18 2.40 10.03
N ASP A 167 15.86 3.37 10.64
CA ASP A 167 16.92 3.19 11.65
C ASP A 167 16.42 2.43 12.90
N SER A 168 15.46 1.51 12.75
CA SER A 168 15.12 0.53 13.77
C SER A 168 15.85 -0.77 13.50
N ASP A 169 17.09 -0.84 14.00
CA ASP A 169 17.81 -2.06 14.41
C ASP A 169 17.45 -3.33 13.59
N SER A 170 17.69 -3.34 12.28
CA SER A 170 17.54 -4.54 11.45
C SER A 170 18.89 -5.04 10.92
N ASP A 171 19.83 -5.22 11.85
CA ASP A 171 21.04 -6.01 11.64
C ASP A 171 20.69 -7.51 11.57
N ASP A 172 20.15 -7.94 10.45
CA ASP A 172 20.10 -9.35 10.05
C ASP A 172 20.84 -9.53 8.71
N GLU A 173 22.06 -8.99 8.61
CA GLU A 173 23.08 -9.55 7.71
C GLU A 173 23.73 -10.78 8.38
N ILE A 174 23.12 -11.96 8.20
CA ILE A 174 23.84 -13.21 8.43
C ILE A 174 24.46 -13.66 7.11
N ALA A 175 25.74 -13.36 6.99
CA ALA A 175 26.67 -14.06 6.13
C ALA A 175 26.53 -15.59 6.27
N ASN A 176 26.06 -16.25 5.21
CA ASN A 176 26.72 -17.42 4.60
C ASN A 176 25.81 -18.13 3.59
N SER A 177 26.12 -17.98 2.31
CA SER A 177 25.93 -19.07 1.34
C SER A 177 27.13 -19.15 0.41
N ARG A 178 28.21 -19.79 0.89
CA ARG A 178 29.20 -20.43 0.01
C ARG A 178 29.18 -21.94 0.26
N PRO A 179 29.06 -22.78 -0.78
CA PRO A 179 29.69 -24.07 -0.80
C PRO A 179 31.04 -23.99 -1.53
N GLU A 180 32.06 -24.58 -0.93
CA GLU A 180 33.41 -24.76 -1.45
C GLU A 180 33.46 -25.59 -2.75
N ARG A 181 34.39 -25.25 -3.65
CA ARG A 181 35.54 -26.11 -4.10
C ARG A 181 36.09 -25.69 -5.48
N SER A 182 37.37 -25.32 -5.55
CA SER A 182 38.38 -26.10 -6.31
C SER A 182 39.81 -25.53 -6.19
N ARG A 183 40.68 -26.37 -5.61
CA ARG A 183 42.13 -26.61 -5.80
C ARG A 183 43.02 -25.55 -6.50
N GLY A 184 44.16 -25.23 -5.86
CA GLY A 184 45.46 -25.30 -6.52
C GLY A 184 46.63 -24.41 -6.00
N ARG A 185 47.61 -25.07 -5.33
CA ARG A 185 49.08 -24.82 -5.30
C ARG A 185 49.71 -23.60 -4.58
N ASP A 186 50.40 -23.95 -3.49
CA ASP A 186 51.79 -23.65 -3.10
C ASP A 186 52.54 -22.43 -3.68
N LEU A 187 53.07 -21.56 -2.80
CA LEU A 187 54.50 -21.14 -2.70
C LEU A 187 54.70 -20.10 -1.55
N PRO A 188 55.83 -20.11 -0.79
CA PRO A 188 56.14 -19.11 0.24
C PRO A 188 57.36 -18.22 -0.10
N SER A 189 57.28 -16.91 0.15
CA SER A 189 58.43 -16.03 0.47
C SER A 189 57.90 -14.67 0.97
N ALA A 190 58.24 -14.25 2.20
CA ALA A 190 59.39 -13.44 2.59
C ALA A 190 59.08 -11.91 2.69
N SER A 191 58.87 -11.49 3.94
CA SER A 191 59.41 -10.28 4.59
C SER A 191 59.68 -9.02 3.75
N GLU A 192 58.93 -7.95 4.03
CA GLU A 192 59.50 -6.61 4.24
C GLU A 192 58.84 -5.93 5.45
N ARG A 193 59.67 -5.54 6.43
CA ARG A 193 59.30 -4.69 7.56
C ARG A 193 59.41 -3.23 7.12
N SER A 194 58.37 -2.44 7.36
CA SER A 194 58.53 -1.01 7.63
C SER A 194 57.90 -0.71 9.00
N PRO A 195 58.69 -0.26 9.99
CA PRO A 195 58.20 0.14 11.30
C PRO A 195 57.89 1.63 11.26
N LEU A 196 56.65 2.03 11.59
CA LEU A 196 56.26 3.34 12.14
C LEU A 196 54.75 3.51 11.92
N LEU A 197 53.98 2.97 12.87
CA LEU A 197 52.70 3.46 13.39
C LEU A 197 52.28 2.45 14.46
N ASP A 198 52.99 2.51 15.60
CA ASP A 198 52.58 1.84 16.81
C ASP A 198 51.40 2.60 17.41
N SER A 199 50.43 1.84 17.94
CA SER A 199 49.40 2.24 18.90
C SER A 199 48.30 3.20 18.42
N ALA A 200 47.31 2.62 17.73
CA ALA A 200 45.93 2.78 18.15
C ALA A 200 45.19 1.46 17.89
N ASP A 201 45.30 0.53 18.84
CA ASP A 201 44.21 -0.42 19.10
C ASP A 201 42.96 0.43 19.39
N THR A 202 42.27 0.82 18.34
CA THR A 202 40.87 1.20 18.47
C THR A 202 40.17 -0.14 18.55
N PRO A 203 39.54 -0.50 19.68
CA PRO A 203 38.65 -1.64 19.63
C PRO A 203 37.62 -1.27 18.57
N GLU A 204 37.59 -2.04 17.50
CA GLU A 204 36.40 -2.17 16.67
C GLU A 204 35.36 -2.75 17.63
N ASN A 205 34.73 -1.87 18.42
CA ASN A 205 33.51 -2.15 19.13
C ASN A 205 32.46 -2.28 18.03
N ASP A 206 32.49 -3.45 17.39
CA ASP A 206 31.32 -4.09 16.84
C ASP A 206 30.38 -4.29 18.04
N ASP A 207 29.68 -3.21 18.42
CA ASP A 207 28.65 -3.15 19.44
C ASP A 207 27.50 -4.03 18.93
N LYS A 208 27.71 -5.35 18.96
CA LYS A 208 26.68 -6.36 18.72
C LYS A 208 25.71 -6.27 19.87
N ARG A 209 24.78 -5.32 19.76
CA ARG A 209 23.62 -5.23 20.65
C ARG A 209 22.97 -6.62 20.67
N PRO A 210 22.63 -7.15 21.85
CA PRO A 210 22.05 -8.47 21.93
C PRO A 210 20.76 -8.51 21.10
N LEU A 211 20.68 -9.48 20.17
CA LEU A 211 19.51 -9.71 19.34
C LEU A 211 18.27 -9.79 20.23
N ARG A 212 17.28 -8.93 19.95
CA ARG A 212 16.06 -8.90 20.76
C ARG A 212 15.35 -10.25 20.66
N PRO A 213 14.85 -10.79 21.78
CA PRO A 213 14.24 -12.11 21.82
C PRO A 213 12.92 -12.16 21.02
N LEU A 214 12.50 -13.34 20.57
CA LEU A 214 11.30 -13.48 19.73
C LEU A 214 10.04 -12.87 20.38
N TYR A 215 9.89 -13.00 21.70
CA TYR A 215 8.75 -12.42 22.40
C TYR A 215 8.67 -10.89 22.28
N TYR A 216 9.82 -10.19 22.15
CA TYR A 216 9.84 -8.75 21.94
C TYR A 216 9.16 -8.39 20.61
N HIS A 217 9.50 -9.11 19.53
CA HIS A 217 8.89 -8.88 18.22
C HIS A 217 7.42 -9.29 18.18
N ILE A 218 7.04 -10.35 18.89
CA ILE A 218 5.62 -10.72 19.06
C ILE A 218 4.87 -9.61 19.80
N CYS A 219 5.41 -9.06 20.89
CA CYS A 219 4.80 -7.94 21.60
C CYS A 219 4.66 -6.70 20.71
N GLN A 220 5.68 -6.39 19.90
CA GLN A 220 5.62 -5.26 18.98
C GLN A 220 4.64 -5.48 17.83
N LEU A 221 4.51 -6.71 17.31
CA LEU A 221 3.50 -7.07 16.31
C LEU A 221 2.08 -6.86 16.87
N VAL A 222 1.83 -7.30 18.12
CA VAL A 222 0.56 -7.07 18.80
C VAL A 222 0.32 -5.58 19.03
N TYR A 223 1.35 -4.83 19.44
CA TYR A 223 1.26 -3.39 19.63
C TYR A 223 0.93 -2.65 18.32
N GLY A 224 1.61 -2.97 17.21
CA GLY A 224 1.32 -2.42 15.89
C GLY A 224 -0.12 -2.72 15.45
N LEU A 225 -0.57 -3.97 15.61
CA LEU A 225 -1.95 -4.36 15.30
C LEU A 225 -2.98 -3.59 16.14
N LEU A 226 -2.72 -3.38 17.42
CA LEU A 226 -3.59 -2.59 18.30
C LEU A 226 -3.61 -1.12 17.91
N ALA A 227 -2.45 -0.53 17.57
CA ALA A 227 -2.35 0.85 17.10
C ALA A 227 -3.11 1.05 15.78
N LEU A 228 -2.92 0.14 14.82
CA LEU A 228 -3.61 0.13 13.52
C LEU A 228 -5.14 0.02 13.70
N SER A 229 -5.60 -0.93 14.53
CA SER A 229 -7.02 -1.13 14.80
C SER A 229 -7.67 0.05 15.53
N LEU A 230 -6.99 0.57 16.58
CA LEU A 230 -7.47 1.73 17.33
C LEU A 230 -7.53 2.97 16.44
N SER A 231 -6.50 3.19 15.63
CA SER A 231 -6.47 4.31 14.71
C SER A 231 -7.58 4.21 13.67
N GLY A 232 -7.76 3.05 13.02
CA GLY A 232 -8.86 2.84 12.08
C GLY A 232 -10.23 3.16 12.70
N TYR A 233 -10.43 2.78 13.97
CA TYR A 233 -11.63 3.13 14.72
C TYR A 233 -11.79 4.65 14.93
N ILE A 234 -10.74 5.33 15.40
CA ILE A 234 -10.75 6.78 15.62
C ILE A 234 -10.98 7.51 14.29
N LEU A 235 -10.35 7.06 13.21
CA LEU A 235 -10.45 7.67 11.89
C LEU A 235 -11.86 7.55 11.33
N ALA A 236 -12.44 6.34 11.36
CA ALA A 236 -13.81 6.11 10.89
C ALA A 236 -14.84 6.92 11.71
N HIS A 237 -14.64 7.04 13.03
CA HIS A 237 -15.52 7.82 13.90
C HIS A 237 -15.41 9.32 13.65
N SER A 238 -14.19 9.84 13.56
CA SER A 238 -13.91 11.26 13.35
C SER A 238 -14.37 11.68 11.95
N ALA A 239 -14.07 10.88 10.93
CA ALA A 239 -14.50 11.09 9.56
C ALA A 239 -16.03 11.14 9.45
N GLY A 240 -16.72 10.19 10.07
CA GLY A 240 -18.17 10.18 10.14
C GLY A 240 -18.74 11.43 10.81
N SER A 241 -18.18 11.83 11.95
CA SER A 241 -18.64 13.01 12.69
C SER A 241 -18.39 14.32 11.93
N ILE A 242 -17.27 14.42 11.20
CA ILE A 242 -16.98 15.57 10.33
C ILE A 242 -17.95 15.60 9.15
N ALA A 243 -18.19 14.47 8.49
CA ALA A 243 -19.14 14.37 7.39
C ALA A 243 -20.55 14.82 7.83
N ASP A 244 -21.01 14.33 8.99
CA ASP A 244 -22.31 14.69 9.58
C ASP A 244 -22.37 16.21 9.90
N THR A 245 -21.27 16.80 10.39
CA THR A 245 -21.19 18.24 10.71
C THR A 245 -21.12 19.13 9.47
N LEU A 246 -20.47 18.68 8.40
CA LEU A 246 -20.32 19.40 7.14
C LEU A 246 -21.47 19.18 6.15
N HIS A 247 -22.46 18.36 6.54
CA HIS A 247 -23.56 17.91 5.68
C HIS A 247 -23.04 17.28 4.38
N LEU A 248 -22.06 16.38 4.51
CA LEU A 248 -21.51 15.56 3.44
C LEU A 248 -21.97 14.12 3.64
N SER A 249 -22.26 13.39 2.56
CA SER A 249 -22.39 11.94 2.67
C SER A 249 -21.07 11.30 3.10
N GLY A 250 -21.21 10.18 3.84
CA GLY A 250 -20.07 9.35 4.23
C GLY A 250 -19.26 8.87 3.02
N THR A 251 -19.91 8.60 1.89
CA THR A 251 -19.23 8.22 0.63
C THR A 251 -18.33 9.33 0.14
N VAL A 252 -18.84 10.55 -0.05
CA VAL A 252 -18.05 11.69 -0.55
C VAL A 252 -16.85 11.96 0.36
N PHE A 253 -17.07 11.97 1.68
CA PHE A 253 -15.99 12.22 2.63
C PHE A 253 -14.95 11.09 2.64
N GLY A 254 -15.40 9.84 2.51
CA GLY A 254 -14.52 8.67 2.37
C GLY A 254 -13.70 8.71 1.09
N LEU A 255 -14.36 8.99 -0.04
CA LEU A 255 -13.80 9.04 -1.40
C LEU A 255 -12.75 10.13 -1.57
N THR A 256 -12.85 11.20 -0.78
CA THR A 256 -12.00 12.39 -0.91
C THR A 256 -10.99 12.49 0.24
N VAL A 257 -11.44 12.84 1.43
CA VAL A 257 -10.57 13.20 2.57
C VAL A 257 -9.91 11.97 3.16
N VAL A 258 -10.69 10.93 3.46
CA VAL A 258 -10.14 9.74 4.12
C VAL A 258 -9.21 9.01 3.15
N ALA A 259 -9.66 8.76 1.92
CA ALA A 259 -8.84 8.17 0.88
C ALA A 259 -7.56 8.95 0.60
N PHE A 260 -7.61 10.28 0.50
CA PHE A 260 -6.41 11.09 0.30
C PHE A 260 -5.41 10.91 1.45
N ALA A 261 -5.91 10.85 2.68
CA ALA A 261 -5.11 10.79 3.89
C ALA A 261 -4.50 9.40 4.13
N THR A 262 -5.25 8.32 3.91
CA THR A 262 -4.72 6.95 4.02
C THR A 262 -3.74 6.65 2.90
N THR A 263 -3.94 7.22 1.70
CA THR A 263 -3.03 7.02 0.56
C THR A 263 -1.82 7.98 0.54
N LEU A 264 -1.45 8.60 1.65
CA LEU A 264 -0.29 9.49 1.73
C LEU A 264 1.04 8.73 1.63
N PRO A 265 1.25 7.60 2.34
CA PRO A 265 2.47 6.80 2.26
C PRO A 265 2.77 6.35 0.82
N GLU A 266 1.76 5.93 0.08
CA GLU A 266 1.85 5.47 -1.32
C GLU A 266 2.26 6.60 -2.25
N LYS A 267 1.75 7.83 -2.02
CA LYS A 267 2.21 9.01 -2.76
C LYS A 267 3.70 9.25 -2.52
N LEU A 268 4.19 9.08 -1.29
CA LEU A 268 5.61 9.22 -0.96
C LEU A 268 6.44 8.12 -1.64
N ILE A 269 6.03 6.86 -1.53
CA ILE A 269 6.70 5.74 -2.19
C ILE A 269 6.75 5.95 -3.70
N ALA A 270 5.64 6.35 -4.32
CA ALA A 270 5.58 6.61 -5.76
C ALA A 270 6.53 7.75 -6.18
N VAL A 271 6.60 8.84 -5.40
CA VAL A 271 7.55 9.94 -5.65
C VAL A 271 8.99 9.45 -5.53
N LEU A 272 9.32 8.70 -4.48
CA LEU A 272 10.66 8.19 -4.23
C LEU A 272 11.10 7.21 -5.34
N SER A 273 10.28 6.21 -5.65
CA SER A 273 10.57 5.25 -6.73
C SER A 273 10.61 5.92 -8.10
N GLY A 274 9.71 6.89 -8.35
CA GLY A 274 9.71 7.70 -9.57
C GLY A 274 11.00 8.51 -9.73
N SER A 275 11.47 9.17 -8.66
CA SER A 275 12.72 9.94 -8.67
C SER A 275 13.96 9.09 -8.94
N ARG A 276 13.91 7.80 -8.60
CA ARG A 276 14.95 6.80 -8.87
C ARG A 276 14.83 6.15 -10.26
N GLY A 277 13.85 6.54 -11.06
CA GLY A 277 13.59 5.95 -12.39
C GLY A 277 13.04 4.52 -12.35
N GLN A 278 12.53 4.07 -11.20
CA GLN A 278 12.08 2.70 -10.98
C GLN A 278 10.62 2.50 -11.43
N GLY A 279 10.34 2.68 -12.72
CA GLY A 279 8.96 2.64 -13.25
C GLY A 279 8.23 1.33 -13.07
N GLY A 280 8.95 0.20 -13.08
CA GLY A 280 8.39 -1.11 -12.74
C GLY A 280 7.83 -1.14 -11.32
N ILE A 281 8.55 -0.57 -10.35
CA ILE A 281 8.11 -0.51 -8.94
C ILE A 281 6.88 0.39 -8.81
N VAL A 282 6.93 1.59 -9.40
CA VAL A 282 5.80 2.54 -9.37
C VAL A 282 4.51 1.90 -9.91
N VAL A 283 4.59 1.14 -11.01
CA VAL A 283 3.45 0.42 -11.58
C VAL A 283 3.03 -0.75 -10.70
N ALA A 284 3.98 -1.55 -10.20
CA ALA A 284 3.69 -2.72 -9.38
C ALA A 284 2.99 -2.34 -8.07
N THR A 285 3.46 -1.29 -7.38
CA THR A 285 2.81 -0.74 -6.19
C THR A 285 1.40 -0.24 -6.55
N THR A 286 1.27 0.67 -7.52
CA THR A 286 -0.04 1.22 -7.90
C THR A 286 -1.06 0.14 -8.28
N ALA A 287 -0.64 -0.84 -9.09
CA ALA A 287 -1.53 -1.91 -9.53
C ALA A 287 -1.82 -2.91 -8.42
N GLY A 288 -0.82 -3.28 -7.61
CA GLY A 288 -0.96 -4.19 -6.48
C GLY A 288 -1.95 -3.65 -5.44
N SER A 289 -1.73 -2.40 -5.01
CA SER A 289 -2.60 -1.67 -4.09
C SER A 289 -4.05 -1.64 -4.58
N ASN A 290 -4.26 -1.27 -5.84
CA ASN A 290 -5.62 -1.20 -6.38
C ASN A 290 -6.27 -2.56 -6.60
N ILE A 291 -5.50 -3.61 -6.93
CA ILE A 291 -6.02 -4.97 -6.97
C ILE A 291 -6.44 -5.38 -5.56
N PHE A 292 -5.63 -5.13 -4.53
CA PHE A 292 -5.98 -5.39 -3.12
C PHE A 292 -7.28 -4.69 -2.72
N LEU A 293 -7.40 -3.39 -3.00
CA LEU A 293 -8.57 -2.58 -2.67
C LEU A 293 -9.84 -3.11 -3.36
N LEU A 294 -9.79 -3.30 -4.69
CA LEU A 294 -10.96 -3.68 -5.49
C LEU A 294 -11.38 -5.15 -5.31
N THR A 295 -10.49 -6.00 -4.78
CA THR A 295 -10.81 -7.41 -4.53
C THR A 295 -11.04 -7.69 -3.05
N LEU A 296 -10.02 -7.53 -2.20
CA LEU A 296 -10.12 -7.84 -0.78
C LEU A 296 -11.02 -6.84 -0.05
N CYS A 297 -10.75 -5.53 -0.14
CA CYS A 297 -11.51 -4.54 0.64
C CYS A 297 -12.97 -4.43 0.18
N VAL A 298 -13.22 -4.32 -1.13
CA VAL A 298 -14.60 -4.39 -1.66
C VAL A 298 -15.26 -5.73 -1.29
N GLY A 299 -14.52 -6.84 -1.39
CA GLY A 299 -15.02 -8.15 -1.01
C GLY A 299 -15.47 -8.22 0.45
N VAL A 300 -14.67 -7.67 1.37
CA VAL A 300 -14.98 -7.55 2.80
C VAL A 300 -16.23 -6.69 3.01
N VAL A 301 -16.34 -5.54 2.34
CA VAL A 301 -17.52 -4.67 2.40
C VAL A 301 -18.78 -5.41 1.94
N ALA A 302 -18.70 -6.10 0.80
CA ALA A 302 -19.83 -6.83 0.23
C ALA A 302 -20.27 -8.04 1.09
N VAL A 303 -19.32 -8.76 1.70
CA VAL A 303 -19.58 -9.88 2.63
C VAL A 303 -20.21 -9.38 3.94
N ALA A 304 -19.70 -8.28 4.49
CA ALA A 304 -20.28 -7.64 5.68
C ALA A 304 -21.74 -7.22 5.44
N GLY A 305 -22.07 -6.88 4.19
CA GLY A 305 -23.40 -6.58 3.71
C GLY A 305 -23.63 -5.08 3.61
N ILE A 306 -23.96 -4.64 2.40
CA ILE A 306 -24.39 -3.27 2.13
C ILE A 306 -25.90 -3.20 2.43
N PRO A 307 -26.37 -2.33 3.34
CA PRO A 307 -27.80 -2.20 3.62
C PRO A 307 -28.59 -1.87 2.34
N VAL A 308 -29.70 -2.58 2.11
CA VAL A 308 -30.53 -2.45 0.90
C VAL A 308 -31.09 -1.04 0.69
N ASP A 309 -31.29 -0.30 1.79
CA ASP A 309 -31.80 1.08 1.82
C ASP A 309 -30.76 2.15 1.41
N GLN A 310 -29.52 1.72 1.15
CA GLN A 310 -28.40 2.57 0.72
C GLN A 310 -27.94 2.24 -0.71
N SER A 311 -28.84 1.70 -1.54
CA SER A 311 -28.53 1.27 -2.91
C SER A 311 -28.07 2.43 -3.83
N ASP A 312 -28.35 3.69 -3.47
CA ASP A 312 -27.84 4.89 -4.15
C ASP A 312 -26.45 5.36 -3.68
N THR A 313 -25.74 4.55 -2.87
CA THR A 313 -24.39 4.90 -2.35
C THR A 313 -23.34 4.99 -3.45
N ILE A 314 -23.53 4.29 -4.56
CA ILE A 314 -22.58 4.24 -5.67
C ILE A 314 -23.07 5.12 -6.80
N ILE A 315 -22.40 6.26 -7.00
CA ILE A 315 -22.74 7.18 -8.08
C ILE A 315 -22.09 6.67 -9.37
N LEU A 316 -22.82 6.74 -10.49
CA LEU A 316 -22.29 6.37 -11.80
C LEU A 316 -21.01 7.15 -12.14
N PHE A 317 -20.94 8.42 -11.72
CA PHE A 317 -19.76 9.26 -11.87
C PHE A 317 -18.51 8.64 -11.20
N ASP A 318 -18.64 8.14 -9.98
CA ASP A 318 -17.52 7.53 -9.24
C ASP A 318 -17.07 6.24 -9.91
N LEU A 319 -18.01 5.38 -10.34
CA LEU A 319 -17.69 4.15 -11.07
C LEU A 319 -17.00 4.42 -12.40
N VAL A 320 -17.49 5.41 -13.15
CA VAL A 320 -16.86 5.82 -14.40
C VAL A 320 -15.46 6.38 -14.13
N THR A 321 -15.26 7.13 -13.05
CA THR A 321 -13.95 7.67 -12.68
C THR A 321 -12.97 6.57 -12.28
N VAL A 322 -13.39 5.59 -11.48
CA VAL A 322 -12.60 4.39 -11.14
C VAL A 322 -12.20 3.63 -12.41
N TRP A 323 -13.13 3.44 -13.34
CA TRP A 323 -12.83 2.73 -14.59
C TRP A 323 -11.89 3.52 -15.51
N LEU A 324 -12.17 4.80 -15.73
CA LEU A 324 -11.38 5.67 -16.58
C LEU A 324 -9.96 5.86 -16.04
N SER A 325 -9.78 5.99 -14.72
CA SER A 325 -8.44 6.09 -14.14
C SER A 325 -7.61 4.84 -14.44
N SER A 326 -8.18 3.65 -14.26
CA SER A 326 -7.53 2.36 -14.57
C SER A 326 -7.25 2.17 -16.06
N LEU A 327 -8.15 2.66 -16.93
CA LEU A 327 -7.94 2.68 -18.38
C LEU A 327 -6.79 3.60 -18.77
N PHE A 328 -6.75 4.82 -18.23
CA PHE A 328 -5.67 5.77 -18.52
C PHE A 328 -4.33 5.30 -17.95
N PHE A 329 -4.32 4.74 -16.74
CA PHE A 329 -3.14 4.09 -16.16
C PHE A 329 -2.59 3.02 -17.11
N SER A 330 -3.45 2.12 -17.58
CA SER A 330 -3.06 1.09 -18.54
C SER A 330 -2.54 1.70 -19.84
N ALA A 331 -3.23 2.71 -20.39
CA ALA A 331 -2.76 3.40 -21.60
C ALA A 331 -1.38 4.03 -21.44
N VAL A 332 -1.11 4.67 -20.29
CA VAL A 332 0.21 5.26 -19.97
C VAL A 332 1.30 4.20 -19.96
N VAL A 333 1.05 3.07 -19.29
CA VAL A 333 2.03 1.97 -19.16
C VAL A 333 2.29 1.28 -20.50
N PHE A 334 1.26 1.06 -21.31
CA PHE A 334 1.41 0.41 -22.61
C PHE A 334 2.09 1.30 -23.66
N LEU A 335 1.75 2.59 -23.68
CA LEU A 335 2.30 3.57 -24.63
C LEU A 335 3.64 4.18 -24.18
N GLY A 336 4.06 3.94 -22.93
CA GLY A 336 5.29 4.52 -22.39
C GLY A 336 5.20 6.03 -22.20
N LEU A 337 4.05 6.55 -21.76
CA LEU A 337 3.89 7.99 -21.59
C LEU A 337 4.63 8.48 -20.34
N GLY A 338 5.36 9.58 -20.48
CA GLY A 338 6.15 10.16 -19.40
C GLY A 338 5.44 11.27 -18.61
N ARG A 339 6.22 12.27 -18.19
CA ARG A 339 5.82 13.38 -17.31
C ARG A 339 4.54 14.12 -17.73
N ALA A 340 4.31 14.29 -19.03
CA ALA A 340 3.12 14.98 -19.54
C ALA A 340 1.83 14.22 -19.18
N ALA A 341 1.84 12.89 -19.24
CA ALA A 341 0.71 12.10 -18.77
C ALA A 341 0.52 12.20 -17.26
N GLY A 342 1.62 12.20 -16.49
CA GLY A 342 1.59 12.47 -15.06
C GLY A 342 0.90 13.80 -14.72
N PHE A 343 1.24 14.87 -15.44
CA PHE A 343 0.59 16.18 -15.25
C PHE A 343 -0.91 16.11 -15.54
N VAL A 344 -1.31 15.48 -16.65
CA VAL A 344 -2.74 15.34 -17.02
C VAL A 344 -3.51 14.53 -15.98
N LEU A 345 -2.95 13.42 -15.50
CA LEU A 345 -3.57 12.59 -14.46
C LEU A 345 -3.71 13.34 -13.14
N LEU A 346 -2.69 14.10 -12.73
CA LEU A 346 -2.75 14.91 -11.50
C LEU A 346 -3.79 16.03 -11.61
N VAL A 347 -3.87 16.71 -12.76
CA VAL A 347 -4.93 17.71 -13.00
C VAL A 347 -6.30 17.05 -12.96
N ALA A 348 -6.46 15.86 -13.56
CA ALA A 348 -7.71 15.10 -13.48
C ALA A 348 -8.07 14.73 -12.03
N TYR A 349 -7.09 14.39 -11.19
CA TYR A 349 -7.32 14.15 -9.76
C TYR A 349 -7.85 15.40 -9.04
N VAL A 350 -7.22 16.56 -9.25
CA VAL A 350 -7.66 17.81 -8.63
C VAL A 350 -9.06 18.19 -9.11
N VAL A 351 -9.34 18.05 -10.41
CA VAL A 351 -10.67 18.29 -10.98
C VAL A 351 -11.70 17.35 -10.35
N PHE A 352 -11.39 16.06 -10.23
CA PHE A 352 -12.25 15.08 -9.57
C PHE A 352 -12.55 15.49 -8.12
N LEU A 353 -11.54 15.82 -7.31
CA LEU A 353 -11.75 16.26 -5.92
C LEU A 353 -12.65 17.50 -5.85
N VAL A 354 -12.44 18.48 -6.73
CA VAL A 354 -13.26 19.71 -6.77
C VAL A 354 -14.70 19.39 -7.18
N LEU A 355 -14.91 18.58 -8.23
CA LEU A 355 -16.24 18.19 -8.67
C LEU A 355 -17.00 17.43 -7.59
N GLU A 356 -16.33 16.51 -6.91
CA GLU A 356 -16.94 15.72 -5.84
C GLU A 356 -17.40 16.61 -4.68
N PHE A 357 -16.53 17.52 -4.23
CA PHE A 357 -16.84 18.44 -3.14
C PHE A 357 -17.87 19.53 -3.47
N THR A 358 -18.03 19.90 -4.75
CA THR A 358 -18.89 21.02 -5.16
C THR A 358 -20.21 20.57 -5.77
N VAL A 359 -20.19 19.55 -6.62
CA VAL A 359 -21.35 19.09 -7.40
C VAL A 359 -22.04 17.92 -6.70
N TYR A 360 -21.26 16.98 -6.17
CA TYR A 360 -21.76 15.74 -5.57
C TYR A 360 -21.84 15.78 -4.04
N LYS A 361 -21.77 16.98 -3.46
CA LYS A 361 -21.80 17.32 -2.02
C LYS A 361 -23.11 16.94 -1.28
N ARG A 362 -23.76 15.82 -1.59
CA ARG A 362 -25.05 15.44 -1.03
C ARG A 362 -24.92 14.41 0.05
#